data_AF-A0A0D1YCL9-F1
#
_entry.id   AF-A0A0D1YCL9-F1
#
_cell.length_a   1.000
_cell.length_b   1.000
_cell.length_c   1.000
_cell.angle_alpha   90.00
_cell.angle_beta   90.00
_cell.angle_gamma   90.00
#
_symmetry.space_group_name_H-M   'P 1'
#
loop_
_entity.id
_entity.type
_entity.pdbx_description
1 polymer ?
#
loop_
_entity_poly.entity_id
_entity_poly.type
_entity_poly.pdbx_seq_one_letter_code
_entity_poly.pdbx_strand_id
1 'polypeptide(L)'
;MKAVYPEGDKGVLISFGHEGKWYWKQLTPSESLFRDDLFKQTCQNIQDRNETRVIRDISLLIVPSAETLTAYGAGHLKILIESTNEGWSNSFPLTGTRPQPDYSVGFKREAFTQEQLDKLAPFIGDFIAGDQSYFMATYYMYFPFLTCEVKCGAASLDIADRQNAHSMTLAVRATVELFRLVGREMELHREILAFSISHNHRSVRIYGHYAVIDGKDTKYYRHPIHEFSFTALDGKEKWTAYKFTKNVYDIWMPNRFKRLCSAIDQIPADLDFSVPQLSQSFGLSQDLELHHLSGSSQPDSQSQEFSQQSNEGAYDTTPNTSFTGRGGSKCPRKRLAANE
;
A
#
# COMPACT_ATOMS: atom_id res chain seq x y z
N MET A 1 -4.49 2.98 22.55
CA MET A 1 -3.54 1.95 22.13
C MET A 1 -2.19 2.38 22.65
N LYS A 2 -1.61 1.65 23.60
CA LYS A 2 -0.20 1.83 23.99
C LYS A 2 0.44 0.46 23.84
N ALA A 3 1.45 0.37 22.99
CA ALA A 3 2.37 -0.75 23.04
C ALA A 3 3.13 -0.57 24.38
N VAL A 4 2.85 -1.44 25.35
CA VAL A 4 3.63 -1.48 26.59
C VAL A 4 4.78 -2.42 26.31
N TYR A 5 6.00 -1.88 26.37
CA TYR A 5 7.24 -2.64 26.24
C TYR A 5 7.62 -3.24 27.59
N PRO A 6 7.63 -4.57 27.76
CA PRO A 6 8.40 -5.16 28.84
C PRO A 6 9.89 -5.06 28.47
N GLU A 7 10.74 -4.70 29.42
CA GLU A 7 12.18 -4.87 29.26
C GLU A 7 12.52 -6.37 29.15
N GLY A 8 13.24 -6.75 28.10
CA GLY A 8 13.67 -8.12 27.81
C GLY A 8 12.92 -8.79 26.65
N ASP A 9 13.62 -9.70 25.94
CA ASP A 9 13.24 -10.44 24.71
C ASP A 9 11.94 -11.27 24.78
N LYS A 10 10.82 -10.66 25.15
CA LYS A 10 9.48 -11.24 25.10
C LYS A 10 8.59 -10.32 24.28
N GLY A 11 8.03 -10.88 23.21
CA GLY A 11 7.34 -10.17 22.13
C GLY A 11 6.34 -9.09 22.56
N VAL A 12 6.25 -8.06 21.73
CA VAL A 12 5.38 -6.89 21.90
C VAL A 12 3.91 -7.33 22.07
N LEU A 13 3.33 -7.06 23.23
CA LEU A 13 1.88 -7.14 23.43
C LEU A 13 1.26 -5.84 22.92
N ILE A 14 0.63 -5.90 21.74
CA ILE A 14 -0.23 -4.82 21.28
C ILE A 14 -1.50 -4.83 22.15
N SER A 15 -1.47 -4.08 23.25
CA SER A 15 -2.62 -3.95 24.13
C SER A 15 -3.64 -2.98 23.52
N PHE A 16 -4.75 -3.54 23.07
CA PHE A 16 -5.98 -2.81 22.77
C PHE A 16 -6.91 -2.91 23.98
N GLY A 17 -6.60 -2.15 25.04
CA GLY A 17 -7.40 -2.08 26.26
C GLY A 17 -6.70 -2.65 27.50
N HIS A 18 -7.04 -2.07 28.65
CA HIS A 18 -6.72 -2.62 29.97
C HIS A 18 -7.33 -4.03 30.05
N GLU A 19 -6.56 -5.05 30.47
CA GLU A 19 -7.02 -6.41 30.81
C GLU A 19 -7.12 -7.51 29.72
N GLY A 20 -6.35 -7.46 28.63
CA GLY A 20 -5.96 -8.69 27.90
C GLY A 20 -7.09 -9.61 27.40
N LYS A 21 -8.31 -9.09 27.19
CA LYS A 21 -9.48 -9.84 26.71
C LYS A 21 -10.08 -9.17 25.48
N TRP A 22 -10.04 -9.87 24.35
CA TRP A 22 -10.62 -9.48 23.07
C TRP A 22 -12.14 -9.65 23.09
N TYR A 23 -12.91 -8.57 23.26
CA TYR A 23 -14.35 -8.64 23.00
C TYR A 23 -14.88 -7.37 22.33
N TRP A 24 -14.58 -7.21 21.04
CA TRP A 24 -15.50 -6.50 20.15
C TRP A 24 -15.87 -7.42 19.00
N LYS A 25 -17.11 -7.92 19.06
CA LYS A 25 -17.65 -8.89 18.12
C LYS A 25 -17.92 -8.18 16.79
N GLN A 26 -16.93 -8.23 15.90
CA GLN A 26 -17.11 -7.78 14.53
C GLN A 26 -18.09 -8.71 13.81
N LEU A 27 -19.14 -8.13 13.22
CA LEU A 27 -20.05 -8.84 12.34
C LEU A 27 -19.31 -9.31 11.11
N THR A 28 -19.52 -10.57 10.76
CA THR A 28 -19.02 -11.20 9.53
C THR A 28 -20.16 -11.28 8.52
N PRO A 29 -19.89 -11.19 7.20
CA PRO A 29 -20.91 -11.31 6.18
C PRO A 29 -21.65 -12.66 6.28
N SER A 30 -22.98 -12.64 6.27
CA SER A 30 -23.80 -13.85 6.29
C SER A 30 -23.79 -14.58 4.95
N GLU A 31 -23.89 -13.82 3.86
CA GLU A 31 -23.73 -14.33 2.49
C GLU A 31 -22.27 -14.20 2.08
N SER A 32 -21.53 -15.31 2.16
CA SER A 32 -20.09 -15.32 1.94
C SER A 32 -19.58 -16.71 1.52
N LEU A 33 -18.50 -16.72 0.75
CA LEU A 33 -17.74 -17.94 0.44
C LEU A 33 -17.07 -18.55 1.69
N PHE A 34 -17.00 -17.82 2.82
CA PHE A 34 -16.52 -18.31 4.10
C PHE A 34 -17.63 -18.89 5.00
N ARG A 35 -18.88 -19.00 4.52
CA ARG A 35 -19.97 -19.69 5.24
C ARG A 35 -19.59 -21.15 5.52
N ASP A 36 -20.00 -21.69 6.67
CA ASP A 36 -19.51 -22.98 7.18
C ASP A 36 -19.72 -24.15 6.21
N ASP A 37 -20.88 -24.20 5.55
CA ASP A 37 -21.25 -25.20 4.54
C ASP A 37 -20.49 -25.05 3.22
N LEU A 38 -20.05 -23.84 2.86
CA LEU A 38 -19.34 -23.56 1.61
C LEU A 38 -17.81 -23.55 1.77
N PHE A 39 -17.31 -23.31 2.98
CA PHE A 39 -15.91 -22.96 3.22
C PHE A 39 -14.93 -23.99 2.68
N LYS A 40 -15.19 -25.28 2.90
CA LYS A 40 -14.34 -26.37 2.39
C LYS A 40 -14.28 -26.38 0.87
N GLN A 41 -15.43 -26.24 0.20
CA GLN A 41 -15.51 -26.18 -1.26
C GLN A 41 -14.81 -24.92 -1.79
N THR A 42 -14.99 -23.77 -1.14
CA THR A 42 -14.28 -22.53 -1.47
C THR A 42 -12.77 -22.73 -1.45
N CYS A 43 -12.23 -23.31 -0.36
CA CYS A 43 -10.80 -23.56 -0.23
C CYS A 43 -10.27 -24.49 -1.33
N GLN A 44 -11.00 -25.55 -1.66
CA GLN A 44 -10.66 -26.46 -2.76
C GLN A 44 -10.67 -25.76 -4.12
N ASN A 45 -11.62 -24.85 -4.34
CA ASN A 45 -11.75 -24.15 -5.62
C ASN A 45 -10.60 -23.17 -5.90
N ILE A 46 -10.06 -22.55 -4.85
CA ILE A 46 -8.95 -21.58 -4.94
C ILE A 46 -7.57 -22.23 -4.78
N GLN A 47 -7.51 -23.50 -4.36
CA GLN A 47 -6.26 -24.23 -4.26
C GLN A 47 -5.57 -24.29 -5.63
N ASP A 48 -4.27 -23.99 -5.66
CA ASP A 48 -3.42 -23.97 -6.86
C ASP A 48 -3.92 -23.04 -7.98
N ARG A 49 -4.79 -22.08 -7.66
CA ARG A 49 -5.19 -21.02 -8.59
C ARG A 49 -4.20 -19.85 -8.57
N ASN A 50 -4.21 -19.07 -9.64
CA ASN A 50 -3.38 -17.88 -9.77
C ASN A 50 -3.80 -16.78 -8.79
N GLU A 51 -2.93 -15.77 -8.62
CA GLU A 51 -3.09 -14.67 -7.68
C GLU A 51 -4.39 -13.90 -7.92
N THR A 52 -4.71 -13.60 -9.17
CA THR A 52 -5.96 -12.93 -9.57
C THR A 52 -7.19 -13.68 -9.07
N ARG A 53 -7.18 -15.01 -9.13
CA ARG A 53 -8.31 -15.82 -8.65
C ARG A 53 -8.43 -15.79 -7.13
N VAL A 54 -7.30 -15.84 -6.42
CA VAL A 54 -7.27 -15.72 -4.95
C VAL A 54 -7.77 -14.34 -4.53
N ILE A 55 -7.30 -13.27 -5.20
CA ILE A 55 -7.73 -11.89 -4.94
C ILE A 55 -9.24 -11.77 -5.09
N ARG A 56 -9.76 -12.17 -6.26
CA ARG A 56 -11.16 -12.04 -6.59
C ARG A 56 -12.08 -12.80 -5.63
N ASP A 57 -11.73 -14.04 -5.28
CA ASP A 57 -12.63 -14.92 -4.55
C ASP A 57 -12.56 -14.70 -3.03
N ILE A 58 -11.39 -14.39 -2.45
CA ILE A 58 -11.24 -14.39 -1.00
C ILE A 58 -10.58 -13.15 -0.39
N SER A 59 -9.90 -12.27 -1.14
CA SER A 59 -9.18 -11.16 -0.51
C SER A 59 -10.12 -10.22 0.26
N LEU A 60 -11.31 -9.93 -0.25
CA LEU A 60 -12.29 -9.10 0.48
C LEU A 60 -12.88 -9.78 1.73
N LEU A 61 -12.71 -11.11 1.85
CA LEU A 61 -13.07 -11.87 3.05
C LEU A 61 -11.91 -11.98 4.05
N ILE A 62 -10.73 -11.47 3.72
CA ILE A 62 -9.53 -11.38 4.57
C ILE A 62 -9.27 -9.92 4.93
N VAL A 63 -9.22 -9.05 3.93
CA VAL A 63 -9.03 -7.60 4.02
C VAL A 63 -10.24 -6.92 3.38
N PRO A 64 -11.32 -6.66 4.14
CA PRO A 64 -12.51 -6.00 3.61
C PRO A 64 -12.21 -4.61 3.05
N SER A 65 -12.93 -4.28 1.98
CA SER A 65 -12.97 -2.95 1.39
C SER A 65 -13.71 -1.97 2.32
N ALA A 66 -13.01 -0.98 2.85
CA ALA A 66 -13.53 0.23 3.45
C ALA A 66 -14.56 0.97 2.55
N GLU A 67 -14.35 1.04 1.24
CA GLU A 67 -15.31 1.68 0.32
C GLU A 67 -16.60 0.87 0.18
N THR A 68 -16.49 -0.45 0.07
CA THR A 68 -17.65 -1.35 0.07
C THR A 68 -18.39 -1.29 1.40
N LEU A 69 -17.67 -1.29 2.53
CA LEU A 69 -18.26 -1.10 3.86
C LEU A 69 -18.97 0.25 3.97
N THR A 70 -18.40 1.31 3.40
CA THR A 70 -19.01 2.64 3.33
C THR A 70 -20.34 2.60 2.56
N ALA A 71 -20.36 1.90 1.41
CA ALA A 71 -21.57 1.71 0.61
C ALA A 71 -22.67 0.95 1.37
N TYR A 72 -22.28 0.02 2.26
CA TYR A 72 -23.20 -0.67 3.17
C TYR A 72 -23.57 0.11 4.44
N GLY A 73 -23.18 1.39 4.54
CA GLY A 73 -23.62 2.30 5.60
C GLY A 73 -22.60 2.59 6.69
N ALA A 74 -21.36 2.11 6.58
CA ALA A 74 -20.27 2.49 7.48
C ALA A 74 -19.78 3.92 7.19
N GLY A 75 -20.61 4.91 7.50
CA GLY A 75 -20.40 6.31 7.11
C GLY A 75 -19.12 6.96 7.65
N HIS A 76 -18.57 6.47 8.76
CA HIS A 76 -17.29 6.93 9.32
C HIS A 76 -16.10 6.57 8.44
N LEU A 77 -16.23 5.58 7.55
CA LEU A 77 -15.17 5.17 6.62
C LEU A 77 -15.15 6.01 5.34
N LYS A 78 -16.09 6.95 5.16
CA LYS A 78 -16.11 7.86 4.01
C LYS A 78 -14.81 8.61 3.83
N ILE A 79 -14.05 8.87 4.90
CA ILE A 79 -12.75 9.58 4.85
C ILE A 79 -11.62 8.75 4.24
N LEU A 80 -11.85 7.46 4.01
CA LEU A 80 -10.87 6.54 3.44
C LEU A 80 -11.01 6.44 1.94
N ILE A 81 -9.91 6.05 1.30
CA ILE A 81 -9.85 5.67 -0.11
C ILE A 81 -8.96 4.45 -0.27
N GLU A 82 -9.24 3.68 -1.31
CA GLU A 82 -8.54 2.45 -1.63
C GLU A 82 -7.78 2.58 -2.94
N SER A 83 -6.71 1.80 -3.07
CA SER A 83 -6.13 1.51 -4.37
C SER A 83 -5.95 0.00 -4.53
N THR A 84 -6.06 -0.49 -5.77
CA THR A 84 -5.90 -1.91 -6.10
C THR A 84 -4.86 -2.06 -7.19
N ASN A 85 -3.74 -2.71 -6.88
CA ASN A 85 -2.61 -2.90 -7.79
C ASN A 85 -2.15 -1.58 -8.46
N GLU A 86 -2.21 -0.46 -7.74
CA GLU A 86 -1.79 0.85 -8.25
C GLU A 86 -0.44 1.24 -7.68
N GLY A 87 0.46 1.68 -8.55
CA GLY A 87 1.79 2.10 -8.17
C GLY A 87 1.79 3.41 -7.37
N TRP A 88 2.52 3.44 -6.27
CA TRP A 88 2.64 4.61 -5.40
C TRP A 88 3.59 5.66 -6.00
N SER A 89 3.17 6.24 -7.12
CA SER A 89 4.00 7.10 -7.97
C SER A 89 4.22 8.50 -7.39
N ASN A 90 3.37 8.93 -6.44
CA ASN A 90 3.49 10.21 -5.74
C ASN A 90 4.28 10.09 -4.43
N SER A 91 4.78 8.90 -4.10
CA SER A 91 5.62 8.70 -2.91
C SER A 91 7.09 8.83 -3.28
N PHE A 92 7.88 9.50 -2.43
CA PHE A 92 9.33 9.34 -2.48
C PHE A 92 9.66 7.87 -2.20
N PRO A 93 10.34 7.16 -3.10
CA PRO A 93 10.64 5.76 -2.87
C PRO A 93 11.78 5.62 -1.85
N LEU A 94 11.82 4.52 -1.08
CA LEU A 94 12.95 4.22 -0.17
C LEU A 94 14.10 3.53 -0.92
N THR A 95 13.77 2.81 -1.99
CA THR A 95 14.70 2.06 -2.85
C THR A 95 14.37 2.37 -4.31
N GLY A 96 15.17 1.89 -5.27
CA GLY A 96 14.85 2.12 -6.69
C GLY A 96 13.52 1.52 -7.18
N THR A 97 12.89 0.62 -6.42
CA THR A 97 11.61 0.01 -6.79
C THR A 97 10.44 0.85 -6.33
N ARG A 98 9.47 1.13 -7.19
CA ARG A 98 8.21 1.78 -6.79
C ARG A 98 7.29 0.76 -6.10
N PRO A 99 6.74 1.04 -4.89
CA PRO A 99 5.71 0.19 -4.30
C PRO A 99 4.45 0.12 -5.16
N GLN A 100 3.82 -1.06 -5.21
CA GLN A 100 2.56 -1.29 -5.91
C GLN A 100 1.78 -2.42 -5.21
N PRO A 101 1.16 -2.13 -4.05
CA PRO A 101 0.41 -3.13 -3.30
C PRO A 101 -0.80 -3.65 -4.07
N ASP A 102 -1.14 -4.93 -3.91
CA ASP A 102 -2.38 -5.51 -4.48
C ASP A 102 -3.62 -4.80 -3.95
N TYR A 103 -3.58 -4.37 -2.69
CA TYR A 103 -4.59 -3.52 -2.09
C TYR A 103 -3.95 -2.58 -1.07
N SER A 104 -4.39 -1.33 -1.02
CA SER A 104 -3.97 -0.40 0.02
C SER A 104 -5.06 0.58 0.42
N VAL A 105 -4.96 1.11 1.65
CA VAL A 105 -5.91 2.06 2.22
C VAL A 105 -5.16 3.24 2.82
N GLY A 106 -5.66 4.42 2.52
CA GLY A 106 -5.25 5.68 3.13
C GLY A 106 -6.42 6.64 3.27
N PHE A 107 -6.11 7.89 3.53
CA PHE A 107 -7.08 8.96 3.62
C PHE A 107 -7.24 9.64 2.27
N LYS A 108 -8.48 9.97 1.90
CA LYS A 108 -8.72 10.82 0.74
C LYS A 108 -8.34 12.26 1.02
N ARG A 109 -8.10 13.05 -0.02
CA ARG A 109 -7.82 14.48 0.11
C ARG A 109 -8.92 15.21 0.87
N GLU A 110 -10.19 14.89 0.58
CA GLU A 110 -11.37 15.51 1.20
C GLU A 110 -11.62 15.06 2.64
N ALA A 111 -10.77 14.19 3.20
CA ALA A 111 -10.78 13.93 4.64
C ALA A 111 -10.29 15.16 5.41
N PHE A 112 -9.37 15.94 4.83
CA PHE A 112 -8.72 17.09 5.46
C PHE A 112 -9.46 18.39 5.15
N THR A 113 -9.40 19.34 6.08
CA THR A 113 -9.96 20.69 5.86
C THR A 113 -9.11 21.47 4.85
N GLN A 114 -9.67 22.51 4.24
CA GLN A 114 -8.90 23.36 3.33
C GLN A 114 -7.66 23.95 4.03
N GLU A 115 -7.79 24.40 5.28
CA GLU A 115 -6.66 24.91 6.07
C GLU A 115 -5.58 23.84 6.28
N GLN A 116 -5.96 22.60 6.55
CA GLN A 116 -5.02 21.48 6.69
C GLN A 116 -4.32 21.17 5.36
N LEU A 117 -5.05 21.22 4.24
CA LEU A 117 -4.48 21.04 2.92
C LEU A 117 -3.51 22.17 2.55
N ASP A 118 -3.83 23.41 2.91
CA ASP A 118 -2.96 24.57 2.68
C ASP A 118 -1.65 24.45 3.47
N LYS A 119 -1.71 23.94 4.72
CA LYS A 119 -0.53 23.65 5.55
C LYS A 119 0.32 22.49 5.00
N LEU A 120 -0.31 21.50 4.35
CA LEU A 120 0.39 20.38 3.73
C LEU A 120 0.98 20.71 2.35
N ALA A 121 0.41 21.67 1.63
CA ALA A 121 0.74 21.97 0.24
C ALA A 121 2.25 22.17 -0.01
N PRO A 122 3.01 22.89 0.84
CA PRO A 122 4.46 23.07 0.63
C PRO A 122 5.27 21.77 0.63
N PHE A 123 4.77 20.70 1.25
CA PHE A 123 5.46 19.41 1.37
C PHE A 123 5.00 18.36 0.34
N ILE A 124 3.98 18.70 -0.43
CA ILE A 124 3.40 17.83 -1.45
C ILE A 124 3.89 18.20 -2.85
N GLY A 125 4.10 19.49 -3.10
CA GLY A 125 4.45 19.98 -4.44
C GLY A 125 3.26 19.92 -5.41
N ASP A 126 3.56 20.09 -6.70
CA ASP A 126 2.60 19.92 -7.79
C ASP A 126 2.52 18.44 -8.18
N PHE A 127 1.81 17.68 -7.36
CA PHE A 127 1.58 16.24 -7.58
C PHE A 127 0.83 15.93 -8.90
N ILE A 128 0.17 16.93 -9.51
CA ILE A 128 -0.48 16.79 -10.83
C ILE A 128 0.58 16.85 -11.94
N ALA A 129 1.61 17.68 -11.77
CA ALA A 129 2.77 17.72 -12.65
C ALA A 129 3.76 16.56 -12.44
N GLY A 130 3.52 15.71 -11.44
CA GLY A 130 4.30 14.49 -11.17
C GLY A 130 5.23 14.57 -9.97
N ASP A 131 5.11 15.63 -9.14
CA ASP A 131 5.93 15.75 -7.94
C ASP A 131 5.67 14.61 -6.95
N GLN A 132 6.77 14.19 -6.30
CA GLN A 132 6.75 13.20 -5.23
C GLN A 132 6.64 13.88 -3.87
N SER A 133 6.03 13.18 -2.93
CA SER A 133 5.78 13.67 -1.57
C SER A 133 6.08 12.57 -0.55
N TYR A 134 6.37 12.99 0.67
CA TYR A 134 6.39 12.09 1.81
C TYR A 134 4.97 11.65 2.21
N PHE A 135 3.96 12.46 1.94
CA PHE A 135 2.63 12.29 2.53
C PHE A 135 1.62 11.57 1.63
N MET A 136 1.97 11.31 0.38
CA MET A 136 1.06 10.72 -0.62
C MET A 136 1.62 9.42 -1.18
N ALA A 137 0.73 8.45 -1.40
CA ALA A 137 1.03 7.22 -2.13
C ALA A 137 0.71 7.38 -3.61
N THR A 138 -0.55 7.68 -3.91
CA THR A 138 -1.08 8.04 -5.23
C THR A 138 -1.57 9.49 -5.22
N TYR A 139 -1.98 10.02 -6.37
CA TYR A 139 -2.48 11.40 -6.47
C TYR A 139 -3.75 11.66 -5.63
N TYR A 140 -4.42 10.61 -5.15
CA TYR A 140 -5.65 10.68 -4.36
C TYR A 140 -5.54 10.08 -2.95
N MET A 141 -4.41 9.45 -2.60
CA MET A 141 -4.24 8.74 -1.32
C MET A 141 -3.17 9.40 -0.45
N TYR A 142 -3.61 10.01 0.64
CA TYR A 142 -2.80 10.65 1.67
C TYR A 142 -2.61 9.71 2.85
N PHE A 143 -1.43 9.72 3.46
CA PHE A 143 -1.08 8.97 4.67
C PHE A 143 -1.63 7.53 4.65
N PRO A 144 -1.18 6.66 3.71
CA PRO A 144 -1.57 5.26 3.69
C PRO A 144 -1.24 4.60 5.05
N PHE A 145 -2.04 3.63 5.47
CA PHE A 145 -1.84 2.95 6.76
C PHE A 145 -2.11 1.44 6.73
N LEU A 146 -2.62 0.92 5.62
CA LEU A 146 -2.86 -0.51 5.44
C LEU A 146 -2.45 -0.92 4.04
N THR A 147 -1.66 -1.99 3.91
CA THR A 147 -1.44 -2.68 2.64
C THR A 147 -1.74 -4.17 2.74
N CYS A 148 -2.10 -4.75 1.61
CA CYS A 148 -2.21 -6.18 1.43
C CYS A 148 -1.45 -6.61 0.19
N GLU A 149 -0.74 -7.73 0.33
CA GLU A 149 -0.04 -8.43 -0.76
C GLU A 149 -0.52 -9.86 -0.79
N VAL A 150 -0.91 -10.30 -1.97
CA VAL A 150 -1.39 -11.65 -2.24
C VAL A 150 -0.33 -12.38 -3.04
N LYS A 151 -0.13 -13.66 -2.73
CA LYS A 151 0.73 -14.53 -3.52
C LYS A 151 0.02 -15.84 -3.82
N CYS A 152 0.40 -16.48 -4.91
CA CYS A 152 -0.11 -17.79 -5.30
C CYS A 152 1.01 -18.81 -5.57
N GLY A 153 0.67 -20.10 -5.48
CA GLY A 153 1.58 -21.19 -5.82
C GLY A 153 2.78 -21.30 -4.89
N ALA A 154 3.95 -21.65 -5.45
CA ALA A 154 5.21 -21.81 -4.73
C ALA A 154 5.88 -20.48 -4.30
N ALA A 155 5.29 -19.33 -4.66
CA ALA A 155 5.80 -18.03 -4.23
C ALA A 155 5.67 -17.90 -2.70
N SER A 156 6.79 -17.64 -2.03
CA SER A 156 6.80 -17.49 -0.58
C SER A 156 6.13 -16.18 -0.17
N LEU A 157 5.31 -16.24 0.88
CA LEU A 157 4.78 -15.06 1.57
C LEU A 157 5.91 -14.13 2.07
N ASP A 158 7.15 -14.61 2.16
CA ASP A 158 8.31 -13.75 2.47
C ASP A 158 8.56 -12.67 1.40
N ILE A 159 8.14 -12.89 0.14
CA ILE A 159 8.16 -11.86 -0.90
C ILE A 159 7.11 -10.80 -0.59
N ALA A 160 5.87 -11.22 -0.32
CA ALA A 160 4.77 -10.33 0.07
C ALA A 160 5.15 -9.50 1.30
N ASP A 161 5.76 -10.13 2.30
CA ASP A 161 6.16 -9.46 3.54
C ASP A 161 7.24 -8.40 3.31
N ARG A 162 8.13 -8.60 2.34
CA ARG A 162 9.14 -7.61 1.94
C ARG A 162 8.53 -6.45 1.17
N GLN A 163 7.62 -6.73 0.23
CA GLN A 163 6.89 -5.70 -0.52
C GLN A 163 6.06 -4.83 0.44
N ASN A 164 5.30 -5.47 1.33
CA ASN A 164 4.55 -4.81 2.38
C ASN A 164 5.44 -3.99 3.33
N ALA A 165 6.60 -4.52 3.75
CA ALA A 165 7.53 -3.77 4.60
C ALA A 165 8.07 -2.52 3.91
N HIS A 166 8.31 -2.57 2.60
CA HIS A 166 8.71 -1.38 1.84
C HIS A 166 7.58 -0.34 1.83
N SER A 167 6.37 -0.71 1.42
CA SER A 167 5.21 0.19 1.38
C SER A 167 4.93 0.80 2.76
N MET A 168 4.92 -0.01 3.80
CA MET A 168 4.65 0.46 5.16
C MET A 168 5.78 1.27 5.77
N THR A 169 7.03 1.09 5.32
CA THR A 169 8.10 2.02 5.71
C THR A 169 7.83 3.43 5.20
N LEU A 170 7.33 3.59 3.95
CA LEU A 170 6.96 4.90 3.43
C LEU A 170 5.80 5.53 4.23
N ALA A 171 4.79 4.73 4.56
CA ALA A 171 3.66 5.15 5.38
C ALA A 171 4.09 5.62 6.80
N VAL A 172 4.95 4.85 7.45
CA VAL A 172 5.49 5.18 8.77
C VAL A 172 6.35 6.44 8.68
N ARG A 173 7.23 6.54 7.68
CA ARG A 173 8.07 7.73 7.43
C ARG A 173 7.23 8.99 7.24
N ALA A 174 6.19 8.94 6.40
CA ALA A 174 5.27 10.06 6.18
C ALA A 174 4.78 10.68 7.50
N THR A 175 4.45 9.82 8.46
CA THR A 175 3.96 10.26 9.75
C THR A 175 5.05 10.81 10.64
N VAL A 176 6.19 10.13 10.69
CA VAL A 176 7.33 10.59 11.49
C VAL A 176 7.75 11.98 11.04
N GLU A 177 7.85 12.20 9.73
CA GLU A 177 8.19 13.52 9.18
C GLU A 177 7.14 14.58 9.53
N LEU A 178 5.85 14.27 9.42
CA LEU A 178 4.80 15.19 9.87
C LEU A 178 4.93 15.57 11.35
N PHE A 179 5.18 14.59 12.22
CA PHE A 179 5.28 14.86 13.66
C PHE A 179 6.59 15.55 14.04
N ARG A 180 7.67 15.33 13.29
CA ARG A 180 8.92 16.09 13.43
C ARG A 180 8.69 17.57 13.16
N LEU A 181 7.96 17.92 12.09
CA LEU A 181 7.67 19.31 11.75
C LEU A 181 7.07 20.13 12.91
N VAL A 182 6.38 19.45 13.84
CA VAL A 182 5.73 20.07 14.99
C VAL A 182 6.34 19.68 16.33
N GLY A 183 7.54 19.07 16.34
CA GLY A 183 8.29 18.71 17.55
C GLY A 183 7.61 17.66 18.43
N ARG A 184 6.84 16.75 17.82
CA ARG A 184 6.03 15.72 18.49
C ARG A 184 6.44 14.30 18.11
N GLU A 185 7.58 14.12 17.46
CA GLU A 185 8.05 12.83 16.95
C GLU A 185 8.17 11.76 18.04
N MET A 186 8.52 12.14 19.28
CA MET A 186 8.62 11.20 20.39
C MET A 186 7.27 10.60 20.83
N GLU A 187 6.13 11.18 20.44
CA GLU A 187 4.82 10.53 20.60
C GLU A 187 4.71 9.24 19.79
N LEU A 188 5.47 9.12 18.71
CA LEU A 188 5.44 7.99 17.79
C LEU A 188 6.52 6.94 18.10
N HIS A 189 7.44 7.23 19.01
CA HIS A 189 8.54 6.33 19.33
C HIS A 189 7.97 4.98 19.75
N ARG A 190 8.28 3.96 18.95
CA ARG A 190 7.85 2.58 19.15
C ARG A 190 6.32 2.39 19.14
N GLU A 191 5.57 3.29 18.51
CA GLU A 191 4.14 3.11 18.30
C GLU A 191 3.86 2.46 16.94
N ILE A 192 2.88 1.55 16.87
CA ILE A 192 2.41 1.01 15.58
C ILE A 192 1.62 2.07 14.83
N LEU A 193 2.15 2.47 13.66
CA LEU A 193 1.61 3.56 12.84
C LEU A 193 0.95 3.07 11.55
N ALA A 194 1.16 1.82 11.17
CA ALA A 194 0.57 1.21 9.97
C ALA A 194 0.53 -0.32 10.11
N PHE A 195 -0.24 -0.99 9.25
CA PHE A 195 -0.41 -2.44 9.25
C PHE A 195 -0.21 -3.02 7.85
N SER A 196 0.25 -4.26 7.78
CA SER A 196 0.22 -5.00 6.53
C SER A 196 -0.29 -6.41 6.70
N ILE A 197 -0.95 -6.91 5.66
CA ILE A 197 -1.47 -8.27 5.60
C ILE A 197 -0.86 -8.95 4.37
N SER A 198 -0.26 -10.11 4.54
CA SER A 198 0.20 -10.96 3.44
C SER A 198 -0.61 -12.23 3.45
N HIS A 199 -1.18 -12.63 2.32
CA HIS A 199 -1.93 -13.88 2.29
C HIS A 199 -1.82 -14.64 0.96
N ASN A 200 -2.20 -15.90 1.02
CA ASN A 200 -2.38 -16.75 -0.16
C ASN A 200 -3.70 -17.52 -0.03
N HIS A 201 -3.85 -18.63 -0.76
CA HIS A 201 -5.03 -19.48 -0.70
C HIS A 201 -5.21 -20.26 0.62
N ARG A 202 -4.24 -20.20 1.54
CA ARG A 202 -4.19 -21.03 2.77
C ARG A 202 -3.84 -20.28 4.05
N SER A 203 -2.96 -19.30 3.98
CA SER A 203 -2.31 -18.67 5.13
C SER A 203 -2.43 -17.16 5.07
N VAL A 204 -2.45 -16.55 6.25
CA VAL A 204 -2.43 -15.10 6.46
C VAL A 204 -1.33 -14.76 7.46
N ARG A 205 -0.59 -13.68 7.19
CA ARG A 205 0.37 -13.05 8.10
C ARG A 205 -0.02 -11.60 8.29
N ILE A 206 -0.07 -11.14 9.54
CA ILE A 206 -0.46 -9.78 9.93
C ILE A 206 0.72 -9.14 10.65
N TYR A 207 1.12 -7.95 10.21
CA TYR A 207 2.20 -7.18 10.80
C TYR A 207 1.75 -5.78 11.20
N GLY A 208 2.30 -5.27 12.30
CA GLY A 208 2.26 -3.85 12.66
C GLY A 208 3.62 -3.22 12.36
N HIS A 209 3.62 -2.00 11.82
CA HIS A 209 4.83 -1.27 11.45
C HIS A 209 5.01 -0.04 12.33
N TYR A 210 6.23 0.18 12.79
CA TYR A 210 6.57 1.22 13.76
C TYR A 210 7.95 1.83 13.50
N ALA A 211 8.18 2.99 14.09
CA ALA A 211 9.46 3.68 14.06
C ALA A 211 10.14 3.64 15.44
N VAL A 212 11.46 3.50 15.46
CA VAL A 212 12.31 3.79 16.63
C VAL A 212 13.03 5.09 16.34
N ILE A 213 12.77 6.09 17.17
CA ILE A 213 13.25 7.46 16.99
C ILE A 213 14.32 7.73 18.04
N ASP A 214 15.50 8.18 17.60
CA ASP A 214 16.65 8.52 18.43
C ASP A 214 17.25 9.84 17.92
N GLY A 215 16.80 10.95 18.51
CA GLY A 215 17.11 12.29 18.00
C GLY A 215 16.72 12.44 16.52
N LYS A 216 17.70 12.73 15.67
CA LYS A 216 17.50 12.89 14.21
C LYS A 216 17.41 11.55 13.47
N ASP A 217 17.82 10.45 14.09
CA ASP A 217 17.78 9.14 13.44
C ASP A 217 16.41 8.49 13.62
N THR A 218 15.90 7.87 12.56
CA THR A 218 14.71 7.03 12.61
C THR A 218 14.98 5.69 11.94
N LYS A 219 14.65 4.61 12.64
CA LYS A 219 14.71 3.24 12.12
C LYS A 219 13.31 2.65 12.04
N TYR A 220 13.03 1.94 10.96
CA TYR A 220 11.71 1.38 10.68
C TYR A 220 11.71 -0.13 10.90
N TYR A 221 10.68 -0.61 11.59
CA TYR A 221 10.55 -2.01 11.98
C TYR A 221 9.14 -2.51 11.75
N ARG A 222 9.03 -3.84 11.63
CA ARG A 222 7.75 -4.56 11.69
C ARG A 222 7.71 -5.49 12.88
N HIS A 223 6.53 -5.69 13.43
CA HIS A 223 6.23 -6.64 14.49
C HIS A 223 5.21 -7.67 13.98
N PRO A 224 5.50 -8.99 14.02
CA PRO A 224 4.53 -10.03 13.71
C PRO A 224 3.39 -10.02 14.74
N ILE A 225 2.18 -9.68 14.31
CA ILE A 225 0.98 -9.68 15.16
C ILE A 225 0.40 -11.09 15.24
N HIS A 226 0.24 -11.72 14.07
CA HIS A 226 -0.28 -13.08 13.97
C HIS A 226 0.07 -13.71 12.63
N GLU A 227 0.40 -15.00 12.65
CA GLU A 227 0.63 -15.81 11.45
C GLU A 227 -0.13 -17.12 11.59
N PHE A 228 -1.03 -17.41 10.66
CA PHE A 228 -1.93 -18.56 10.80
C PHE A 228 -2.39 -19.11 9.44
N SER A 229 -2.85 -20.36 9.46
CA SER A 229 -3.52 -20.98 8.33
C SER A 229 -5.03 -20.92 8.54
N PHE A 230 -5.72 -20.13 7.74
CA PHE A 230 -7.16 -19.93 7.89
C PHE A 230 -7.99 -21.13 7.45
N THR A 231 -7.37 -22.09 6.73
CA THR A 231 -7.99 -23.36 6.32
C THR A 231 -7.74 -24.50 7.31
N ALA A 232 -6.84 -24.31 8.28
CA ALA A 232 -6.59 -25.30 9.33
C ALA A 232 -7.74 -25.38 10.32
N LEU A 233 -7.82 -26.51 11.06
CA LEU A 233 -8.80 -26.73 12.13
C LEU A 233 -10.24 -26.40 11.70
N ASP A 234 -10.64 -26.93 10.53
CA ASP A 234 -11.96 -26.73 9.92
C ASP A 234 -12.36 -25.24 9.77
N GLY A 235 -11.38 -24.38 9.49
CA GLY A 235 -11.63 -22.97 9.24
C GLY A 235 -11.85 -22.13 10.50
N LYS A 236 -11.38 -22.60 11.67
CA LYS A 236 -11.52 -21.90 12.95
C LYS A 236 -11.12 -20.42 12.89
N GLU A 237 -10.10 -20.09 12.10
CA GLU A 237 -9.54 -18.73 11.98
C GLU A 237 -9.93 -17.99 10.69
N LYS A 238 -10.88 -18.52 9.90
CA LYS A 238 -11.27 -17.91 8.61
C LYS A 238 -11.72 -16.45 8.71
N TRP A 239 -12.24 -16.04 9.86
CA TRP A 239 -12.69 -14.66 10.09
C TRP A 239 -11.68 -13.79 10.84
N THR A 240 -10.51 -14.32 11.22
CA THR A 240 -9.57 -13.60 12.08
C THR A 240 -9.05 -12.32 11.42
N ALA A 241 -8.55 -12.41 10.18
CA ALA A 241 -8.03 -11.25 9.44
C ALA A 241 -9.11 -10.23 9.09
N TYR A 242 -10.30 -10.70 8.71
CA TYR A 242 -11.44 -9.85 8.42
C TYR A 242 -11.80 -8.96 9.62
N LYS A 243 -11.93 -9.59 10.79
CA LYS A 243 -12.27 -8.89 12.04
C LYS A 243 -11.14 -7.97 12.48
N PHE A 244 -9.88 -8.38 12.29
CA PHE A 244 -8.72 -7.52 12.54
C PHE A 244 -8.79 -6.25 11.70
N THR A 245 -8.96 -6.37 10.39
CA THR A 245 -9.04 -5.24 9.46
C THR A 245 -10.20 -4.30 9.80
N LYS A 246 -11.39 -4.85 10.12
CA LYS A 246 -12.50 -4.02 10.61
C LYS A 246 -12.17 -3.30 11.91
N ASN A 247 -11.46 -3.92 12.84
CA ASN A 247 -11.02 -3.24 14.06
C ASN A 247 -10.00 -2.13 13.78
N VAL A 248 -9.12 -2.30 12.77
CA VAL A 248 -8.24 -1.23 12.29
C VAL A 248 -9.10 -0.05 11.83
N TYR A 249 -10.14 -0.29 11.04
CA TYR A 249 -11.04 0.75 10.54
C TYR A 249 -11.92 1.40 11.63
N ASP A 250 -12.48 0.61 12.53
CA ASP A 250 -13.51 1.08 13.47
C ASP A 250 -12.92 1.70 14.75
N ILE A 251 -11.71 1.28 15.15
CA ILE A 251 -11.14 1.62 16.46
C ILE A 251 -9.83 2.39 16.31
N TRP A 252 -8.92 1.86 15.50
CA TRP A 252 -7.58 2.43 15.39
C TRP A 252 -7.55 3.67 14.50
N MET A 253 -8.12 3.55 13.30
CA MET A 253 -8.11 4.59 12.27
C MET A 253 -8.70 5.92 12.76
N PRO A 254 -9.84 5.99 13.49
CA PRO A 254 -10.39 7.28 13.91
C PRO A 254 -9.49 8.04 14.88
N ASN A 255 -8.85 7.33 15.80
CA ASN A 255 -7.89 7.93 16.74
C ASN A 255 -6.62 8.37 16.00
N ARG A 256 -6.19 7.58 15.02
CA ARG A 256 -5.06 7.89 14.17
C ARG A 256 -5.29 9.16 13.36
N PHE A 257 -6.44 9.26 12.70
CA PHE A 257 -6.83 10.40 11.89
C PHE A 257 -6.86 11.70 12.71
N LYS A 258 -7.48 11.68 13.90
CA LYS A 258 -7.49 12.84 14.83
C LYS A 258 -6.09 13.32 15.18
N ARG A 259 -5.14 12.41 15.37
CA ARG A 259 -3.74 12.75 15.67
C ARG A 259 -3.01 13.35 14.47
N LEU A 260 -3.26 12.85 13.27
CA LEU A 260 -2.75 13.46 12.03
C LEU A 260 -3.28 14.88 11.87
N CYS A 261 -4.60 15.09 11.96
CA CYS A 261 -5.20 16.42 11.93
C CYS A 261 -4.59 17.35 12.99
N SER A 262 -4.48 16.89 14.23
CA SER A 262 -3.86 17.68 15.31
C SER A 262 -2.41 18.08 15.04
N ALA A 263 -1.62 17.23 14.38
CA ALA A 263 -0.25 17.58 13.99
C ALA A 263 -0.27 18.58 12.83
N ILE A 264 -1.10 18.37 11.81
CA ILE A 264 -1.24 19.29 10.67
C ILE A 264 -1.68 20.68 11.11
N ASP A 265 -2.64 20.76 12.04
CA ASP A 265 -3.15 22.04 12.55
C ASP A 265 -2.07 22.89 13.24
N GLN A 266 -1.01 22.25 13.74
CA GLN A 266 0.12 22.87 14.44
C GLN A 266 1.29 23.25 13.51
N ILE A 267 1.22 22.91 12.22
CA ILE A 267 2.23 23.33 11.25
C ILE A 267 2.23 24.88 11.19
N PRO A 268 3.37 25.56 11.43
CA PRO A 268 3.45 27.00 11.36
C PRO A 268 3.14 27.52 9.95
N ALA A 269 2.36 28.60 9.86
CA ALA A 269 1.97 29.19 8.58
C ALA A 269 3.13 29.92 7.87
N ASP A 270 4.19 30.23 8.61
CA ASP A 270 5.35 31.05 8.23
C ASP A 270 6.64 30.22 8.12
N LEU A 271 6.53 28.91 7.81
CA LEU A 271 7.69 28.07 7.52
C LEU A 271 8.48 28.64 6.33
N ASP A 272 9.50 29.42 6.64
CA ASP A 272 10.43 29.99 5.67
C ASP A 272 11.45 28.93 5.26
N PHE A 273 11.21 28.33 4.10
CA PHE A 273 12.10 27.34 3.48
C PHE A 273 13.44 27.94 3.03
N SER A 274 13.63 29.27 3.13
CA SER A 274 14.90 29.93 2.80
C SER A 274 15.93 29.92 3.95
N VAL A 275 15.57 29.39 5.13
CA VAL A 275 16.49 29.28 6.29
C VAL A 275 17.15 27.88 6.35
N PRO A 276 18.51 27.78 6.32
CA PRO A 276 19.25 26.51 6.34
C PRO A 276 18.97 25.57 7.53
N GLN A 277 18.41 26.10 8.62
CA GLN A 277 18.11 25.32 9.82
C GLN A 277 17.00 24.30 9.58
N LEU A 278 15.99 24.59 8.74
CA LEU A 278 14.94 23.61 8.39
C LEU A 278 15.46 22.52 7.45
N SER A 279 16.31 22.89 6.50
CA SER A 279 16.98 21.94 5.60
C SER A 279 17.93 20.98 6.33
N GLN A 280 18.58 21.43 7.42
CA GLN A 280 19.52 20.64 8.21
C GLN A 280 18.94 20.00 9.49
N SER A 281 17.82 20.50 10.03
CA SER A 281 17.17 19.90 11.22
C SER A 281 16.21 18.78 10.85
N PHE A 282 15.55 18.85 9.69
CA PHE A 282 14.50 17.90 9.29
C PHE A 282 14.98 16.81 8.31
N GLY A 283 16.24 16.80 7.88
CA GLY A 283 16.75 15.80 6.92
C GLY A 283 16.08 15.85 5.54
N LEU A 284 15.13 16.77 5.33
CA LEU A 284 14.36 16.91 4.10
C LEU A 284 15.24 17.32 2.92
N SER A 285 16.32 18.10 3.14
CA SER A 285 17.13 18.64 2.03
C SER A 285 18.13 17.66 1.43
N GLN A 286 18.64 16.66 2.14
CA GLN A 286 19.56 15.70 1.50
C GLN A 286 18.84 14.87 0.44
N ASP A 287 17.60 14.44 0.69
CA ASP A 287 16.80 13.72 -0.30
C ASP A 287 16.17 14.68 -1.34
N LEU A 288 15.69 15.88 -0.97
CA LEU A 288 15.19 16.86 -1.96
C LEU A 288 16.29 17.38 -2.90
N GLU A 289 17.48 17.71 -2.40
CA GLU A 289 18.58 18.26 -3.20
C GLU A 289 19.16 17.22 -4.17
N LEU A 290 19.24 15.95 -3.76
CA LEU A 290 19.67 14.86 -4.65
C LEU A 290 18.72 14.66 -5.85
N HIS A 291 17.42 14.85 -5.64
CA HIS A 291 16.42 14.70 -6.70
C HIS A 291 16.29 15.95 -7.60
N HIS A 292 16.53 17.16 -7.08
CA HIS A 292 16.61 18.37 -7.90
C HIS A 292 17.84 18.39 -8.83
N LEU A 293 18.95 17.76 -8.44
CA LEU A 293 20.18 17.71 -9.25
C LEU A 293 20.18 16.62 -10.34
N SER A 294 19.27 15.64 -10.27
CA SER A 294 19.19 14.55 -11.25
C SER A 294 18.27 14.84 -12.45
N GLY A 295 17.64 16.02 -12.51
CA GLY A 295 16.71 16.42 -13.57
C GLY A 295 17.32 17.03 -14.84
N SER A 296 18.64 17.12 -14.95
CA SER A 296 19.31 17.73 -16.10
C SER A 296 20.39 16.81 -16.70
N SER A 297 19.95 15.82 -17.45
CA SER A 297 20.71 15.28 -18.58
C SER A 297 19.82 14.38 -19.43
N GLN A 298 19.37 14.88 -20.58
CA GLN A 298 19.16 14.00 -21.72
C GLN A 298 20.53 13.45 -22.17
N PRO A 299 20.56 12.22 -22.71
CA PRO A 299 20.82 12.17 -24.14
C PRO A 299 20.01 11.11 -24.90
N ASP A 300 19.51 11.58 -26.04
CA ASP A 300 19.58 10.99 -27.39
C ASP A 300 19.22 9.52 -27.64
N SER A 301 18.12 9.41 -28.39
CA SER A 301 17.83 8.35 -29.35
C SER A 301 19.01 8.08 -30.29
N GLN A 302 19.56 6.87 -30.27
CA GLN A 302 20.15 6.26 -31.46
C GLN A 302 19.82 4.77 -31.56
N SER A 303 19.06 4.46 -32.60
CA SER A 303 18.95 3.16 -33.26
C SER A 303 20.30 2.71 -33.80
N GLN A 304 20.66 1.44 -33.62
CA GLN A 304 21.45 0.72 -34.63
C GLN A 304 21.27 -0.81 -34.54
N GLU A 305 21.13 -1.38 -35.73
CA GLU A 305 20.85 -2.77 -36.06
C GLU A 305 22.05 -3.71 -35.86
N PHE A 306 21.70 -4.98 -35.60
CA PHE A 306 22.34 -6.23 -36.03
C PHE A 306 23.85 -6.31 -36.27
N SER A 307 24.49 -7.26 -35.56
CA SER A 307 25.39 -8.23 -36.20
C SER A 307 25.39 -9.56 -35.44
N GLN A 308 25.21 -10.63 -36.22
CA GLN A 308 25.14 -12.03 -35.82
C GLN A 308 26.53 -12.60 -35.51
N GLN A 309 26.64 -13.50 -34.54
CA GLN A 309 27.38 -14.76 -34.75
C GLN A 309 26.95 -15.87 -33.78
N SER A 310 26.88 -17.06 -34.35
CA SER A 310 26.28 -18.32 -33.93
C SER A 310 27.18 -19.19 -33.03
N ASN A 311 26.58 -19.97 -32.12
CA ASN A 311 26.72 -21.44 -32.15
C ASN A 311 25.66 -22.17 -31.28
N GLU A 312 25.27 -23.32 -31.83
CA GLU A 312 24.25 -24.34 -31.52
C GLU A 312 24.43 -25.01 -30.13
N GLY A 313 23.51 -25.73 -29.48
CA GLY A 313 22.15 -26.28 -29.69
C GLY A 313 21.67 -26.80 -28.28
N ALA A 314 20.49 -27.33 -27.97
CA ALA A 314 19.40 -27.95 -28.71
C ALA A 314 18.13 -28.00 -27.82
N TYR A 315 17.00 -27.63 -28.42
CA TYR A 315 15.59 -28.08 -28.27
C TYR A 315 14.99 -28.52 -26.90
N ASP A 316 13.91 -27.84 -26.50
CA ASP A 316 12.55 -28.44 -26.60
C ASP A 316 11.45 -27.35 -26.71
N THR A 317 10.36 -27.67 -27.43
CA THR A 317 9.43 -26.73 -28.10
C THR A 317 7.98 -26.96 -27.60
N THR A 318 7.17 -25.95 -27.23
CA THR A 318 6.02 -25.34 -28.00
C THR A 318 4.93 -24.86 -26.99
N PRO A 319 3.87 -24.11 -27.38
CA PRO A 319 3.87 -22.77 -27.98
C PRO A 319 2.84 -21.80 -27.33
N ASN A 320 3.14 -20.50 -27.35
CA ASN A 320 2.18 -19.41 -27.13
C ASN A 320 1.50 -19.05 -28.46
N THR A 321 0.17 -18.86 -28.47
CA THR A 321 -0.56 -18.32 -29.63
C THR A 321 -1.13 -16.94 -29.33
N SER A 322 -0.66 -15.95 -30.09
CA SER A 322 -1.29 -14.64 -30.30
C SER A 322 -1.45 -14.44 -31.81
N PHE A 323 -2.69 -14.26 -32.29
CA PHE A 323 -2.97 -13.96 -33.69
C PHE A 323 -3.18 -12.45 -33.87
N THR A 324 -2.27 -11.81 -34.62
CA THR A 324 -2.53 -10.58 -35.36
C THR A 324 -2.17 -10.83 -36.83
N GLY A 325 -3.16 -10.81 -37.71
CA GLY A 325 -2.97 -10.82 -39.16
C GLY A 325 -3.49 -9.53 -39.77
N ARG A 326 -2.58 -8.67 -40.24
CA ARG A 326 -2.87 -7.52 -41.10
C ARG A 326 -2.40 -7.88 -42.51
N GLY A 327 -3.27 -7.72 -43.51
CA GLY A 327 -2.91 -7.83 -44.92
C GLY A 327 -3.89 -7.02 -45.76
N GLY A 328 -3.48 -5.84 -46.20
CA GLY A 328 -4.28 -4.96 -47.06
C GLY A 328 -4.02 -5.20 -48.55
N SER A 329 -4.93 -4.73 -49.41
CA SER A 329 -4.64 -4.38 -50.82
C SER A 329 -5.75 -3.55 -51.46
N LYS A 330 -5.41 -2.27 -51.74
CA LYS A 330 -5.64 -1.46 -52.96
C LYS A 330 -6.98 -1.52 -53.72
N CYS A 331 -7.61 -0.34 -53.85
CA CYS A 331 -8.73 -0.04 -54.75
C CYS A 331 -8.23 0.58 -56.09
N PRO A 332 -8.79 0.26 -57.27
CA PRO A 332 -8.37 0.83 -58.56
C PRO A 332 -9.15 2.09 -59.01
N ARG A 333 -8.51 2.94 -59.83
CA ARG A 333 -9.04 4.18 -60.43
C ARG A 333 -9.79 3.94 -61.77
N LYS A 334 -10.79 4.80 -62.03
CA LYS A 334 -11.76 4.90 -63.15
C LYS A 334 -11.22 5.06 -64.59
N ARG A 335 -12.05 4.62 -65.56
CA ARG A 335 -12.33 5.21 -66.91
C ARG A 335 -13.72 4.68 -67.39
N LEU A 336 -14.79 5.49 -67.53
CA LEU A 336 -15.33 6.20 -68.74
C LEU A 336 -15.52 5.28 -69.98
N ALA A 337 -16.63 5.24 -70.75
CA ALA A 337 -17.84 6.07 -70.88
C ALA A 337 -18.95 5.40 -71.76
N ALA A 338 -20.13 6.03 -71.80
CA ALA A 338 -21.07 6.21 -72.94
C ALA A 338 -22.18 5.15 -73.23
N ASN A 339 -23.44 5.49 -72.92
CA ASN A 339 -24.53 5.92 -73.84
C ASN A 339 -25.92 5.43 -73.39
N GLU A 340 -26.77 6.36 -72.94
CA GLU A 340 -28.08 6.71 -73.54
C GLU A 340 -28.59 8.01 -72.93
#